data_AF-A0A081BMP4-F1
#
_entry.id   AF-A0A081BMP4-F1
#
_cell.length_a   1.000
_cell.length_b   1.000
_cell.length_c   1.000
_cell.angle_alpha   90.00
_cell.angle_beta   90.00
_cell.angle_gamma   90.00
#
_symmetry.space_group_name_H-M   'P 1'
#
loop_
_entity.id
_entity.type
_entity.pdbx_description
1 polymer ?
#
loop_
_entity_poly.entity_id
_entity_poly.type
_entity_poly.pdbx_seq_one_letter_code
_entity_poly.pdbx_strand_id
1 'polypeptide(L)'
;MSHTLIISLADEVYTVLTRTAKQIGQMPETLAAQWLKAISQHLTDDPVEQFIGAIKSPVTDWADQHDAYLGKMVMETMQAVDDKGETE
;
A
#
# COMPACT_ATOMS: atom_id res chain seq x y z
N MET A 1 23.10 -17.25 -5.66
CA MET A 1 23.33 -17.90 -6.96
C MET A 1 22.52 -17.14 -8.00
N SER A 2 23.03 -16.98 -9.23
CA SER A 2 22.33 -16.28 -10.32
C SER A 2 21.71 -17.27 -11.29
N HIS A 3 20.47 -17.02 -11.72
CA HIS A 3 19.75 -17.82 -12.70
C HIS A 3 19.33 -16.94 -13.88
N THR A 4 19.36 -17.50 -15.09
CA THR A 4 18.92 -16.80 -16.32
C THR A 4 17.50 -17.23 -16.65
N LEU A 5 16.63 -16.25 -16.94
CA LEU A 5 15.24 -16.46 -17.30
C LEU A 5 14.96 -15.81 -18.65
N ILE A 6 14.27 -16.54 -19.54
CA ILE A 6 13.76 -16.02 -20.81
C ILE A 6 12.25 -15.85 -20.63
N ILE A 7 11.76 -14.62 -20.80
CA ILE A 7 10.35 -14.27 -20.57
C ILE A 7 9.77 -13.71 -21.87
N SER A 8 8.62 -14.23 -22.27
CA SER A 8 7.81 -13.61 -23.32
C SER A 8 6.88 -12.58 -22.68
N LEU A 9 6.96 -11.32 -23.12
CA LEU A 9 6.18 -10.22 -22.57
C LEU A 9 5.21 -9.70 -23.65
N ALA A 10 4.01 -9.28 -23.22
CA ALA A 10 3.13 -8.52 -24.09
C ALA A 10 3.76 -7.16 -24.42
N ASP A 11 3.54 -6.65 -25.63
CA ASP A 11 4.15 -5.41 -26.13
C ASP A 11 3.89 -4.20 -25.23
N GLU A 12 2.68 -4.11 -24.66
CA GLU A 12 2.31 -3.05 -23.73
C GLU A 12 3.20 -3.04 -22.48
N VAL A 13 3.49 -4.23 -21.92
CA VAL A 13 4.32 -4.39 -20.72
C VAL A 13 5.77 -4.06 -21.04
N TYR A 14 6.28 -4.56 -22.17
CA TYR A 14 7.64 -4.26 -22.60
C TYR A 14 7.86 -2.77 -22.88
N THR A 15 6.85 -2.10 -23.45
CA THR A 15 6.89 -0.65 -23.70
C THR A 15 6.95 0.15 -22.39
N VAL A 16 6.17 -0.24 -21.38
CA VAL A 16 6.23 0.41 -20.05
C VAL A 16 7.59 0.18 -19.40
N LEU A 17 8.08 -1.06 -19.40
CA LEU A 17 9.39 -1.42 -18.82
C LEU A 17 10.52 -0.59 -19.44
N THR A 18 10.60 -0.56 -20.76
CA THR A 18 11.66 0.15 -21.49
C THR A 18 11.60 1.66 -21.28
N ARG A 19 10.38 2.24 -21.27
CA ARG A 19 10.18 3.68 -20.98
C ARG A 19 10.67 4.02 -19.58
N THR A 20 10.25 3.25 -18.58
CA THR A 20 10.63 3.50 -17.18
C THR A 20 12.12 3.31 -16.96
N ALA A 21 12.71 2.24 -17.52
CA ALA A 21 14.15 1.99 -17.46
C ALA A 21 14.95 3.15 -18.05
N LYS A 22 14.51 3.70 -19.18
CA LYS A 22 15.13 4.88 -19.81
C LYS A 22 15.04 6.13 -18.91
N GLN A 23 13.90 6.36 -18.26
CA GLN A 23 13.71 7.51 -17.37
C GLN A 23 14.64 7.48 -16.17
N ILE A 24 14.95 6.30 -15.64
CA ILE A 24 15.82 6.12 -14.46
C ILE A 24 17.27 5.79 -14.84
N GLY A 25 17.62 5.80 -16.13
CA GLY A 25 18.98 5.54 -16.61
C GLY A 25 19.46 4.10 -16.39
N GLN A 26 18.56 3.12 -16.36
CA GLN A 26 18.89 1.70 -16.16
C GLN A 26 18.57 0.87 -17.41
N MET A 27 19.16 -0.32 -17.49
CA MET A 27 18.82 -1.31 -18.51
C MET A 27 17.46 -1.97 -18.18
N PRO A 28 16.60 -2.24 -19.18
CA PRO A 28 15.31 -2.89 -18.98
C PRO A 28 15.40 -4.21 -18.20
N GLU A 29 16.44 -5.01 -18.45
CA GLU A 29 16.66 -6.30 -17.79
C GLU A 29 17.00 -6.14 -16.31
N THR A 30 17.77 -5.09 -15.97
CA THR A 30 18.08 -4.76 -14.57
C THR A 30 16.83 -4.32 -13.83
N LEU A 31 16.01 -3.46 -14.46
CA LEU A 31 14.75 -3.02 -13.87
C LEU A 31 13.75 -4.18 -13.71
N ALA A 32 13.64 -5.05 -14.72
CA ALA A 32 12.79 -6.23 -14.66
C ALA A 32 13.18 -7.18 -13.52
N ALA A 33 14.48 -7.44 -13.35
CA ALA A 33 14.97 -8.25 -12.24
C ALA A 33 14.68 -7.61 -10.88
N GLN A 34 14.80 -6.29 -10.75
CA GLN A 34 14.44 -5.57 -9.52
C GLN A 34 12.96 -5.65 -9.21
N TRP A 35 12.09 -5.46 -10.20
CA TRP A 35 10.63 -5.58 -10.01
C TRP A 35 10.22 -7.00 -9.66
N LEU A 36 10.77 -8.01 -10.33
CA LEU A 36 10.55 -9.41 -9.99
C LEU A 36 10.96 -9.68 -8.54
N LYS A 37 12.13 -9.20 -8.12
CA LYS A 37 12.58 -9.32 -6.72
C LYS A 37 11.61 -8.65 -5.74
N ALA A 38 11.18 -7.42 -6.01
CA ALA A 38 10.29 -6.67 -5.12
C ALA A 38 8.94 -7.38 -4.96
N ILE A 39 8.37 -7.88 -6.06
CA ILE A 39 7.11 -8.64 -6.02
C ILE A 39 7.29 -9.96 -5.26
N SER A 40 8.38 -10.69 -5.50
CA SER A 40 8.68 -11.92 -4.74
C SER A 40 8.82 -11.66 -3.24
N GLN A 41 9.42 -10.53 -2.85
CA GLN A 41 9.52 -10.13 -1.45
C GLN A 41 8.13 -9.84 -0.85
N HIS A 42 7.29 -9.07 -1.55
CA HIS A 42 5.91 -8.82 -1.10
C HIS A 42 5.06 -10.09 -0.96
N LEU A 43 5.27 -11.08 -1.83
CA LEU A 43 4.56 -12.37 -1.74
C LEU A 43 5.07 -13.27 -0.61
N THR A 44 6.31 -13.05 -0.13
CA THR A 44 6.92 -13.88 0.91
C THR A 44 6.77 -13.26 2.29
N ASP A 45 6.90 -11.94 2.36
CA ASP A 45 6.80 -11.13 3.57
C ASP A 45 5.66 -10.12 3.37
N ASP A 46 4.40 -10.55 3.51
CA ASP A 46 3.29 -9.60 3.64
C ASP A 46 3.30 -9.06 5.07
N PRO A 47 3.76 -7.81 5.31
CA PRO A 47 3.85 -7.26 6.65
C PRO A 47 2.46 -7.06 7.29
N VAL A 48 1.40 -7.08 6.48
CA VAL A 48 0.01 -6.89 6.91
C VAL A 48 -0.66 -8.23 7.28
N GLU A 49 -0.16 -9.35 6.77
CA GLU A 49 -0.72 -10.68 7.03
C GLU A 49 -0.83 -10.99 8.52
N GLN A 50 0.21 -10.66 9.31
CA GLN A 50 0.21 -10.85 10.77
C GLN A 50 -0.87 -10.05 11.51
N PHE A 51 -1.42 -9.00 10.89
CA PHE A 51 -2.45 -8.16 11.48
C PHE A 51 -3.86 -8.63 11.16
N ILE A 52 -4.03 -9.58 10.24
CA ILE A 52 -5.34 -10.18 9.93
C ILE A 52 -5.87 -10.89 11.18
N GLY A 53 -6.94 -10.34 11.76
CA GLY A 53 -7.56 -10.87 12.99
C GLY A 53 -6.75 -10.62 14.27
N ALA A 54 -5.61 -9.91 14.21
CA ALA A 54 -4.81 -9.58 15.40
C ALA A 54 -5.49 -8.53 16.28
N ILE A 55 -6.27 -7.63 15.68
CA ILE A 55 -6.98 -6.58 16.39
C ILE A 55 -8.30 -7.15 16.92
N LYS A 56 -8.33 -7.47 18.21
CA LYS A 56 -9.56 -7.87 18.91
C LYS A 56 -10.27 -6.61 19.40
N SER A 57 -11.33 -6.22 18.69
CA SER A 57 -12.21 -5.13 19.08
C SER A 57 -13.59 -5.68 19.46
N PRO A 58 -14.26 -5.14 20.49
CA PRO A 58 -15.67 -5.40 20.72
C PRO A 58 -16.57 -4.82 19.60
N VAL A 59 -16.03 -3.94 18.76
CA VAL A 59 -16.72 -3.36 17.59
C VAL A 59 -16.59 -4.33 16.42
N THR A 60 -17.63 -5.11 16.18
CA THR A 60 -17.66 -6.19 15.18
C THR A 60 -17.93 -5.69 13.76
N ASP A 61 -18.46 -4.49 13.61
CA ASP A 61 -18.88 -3.88 12.33
C ASP A 61 -17.95 -2.75 11.87
N TRP A 62 -16.79 -2.61 12.51
CA TRP A 62 -15.84 -1.53 12.23
C TRP A 62 -15.45 -1.48 10.74
N ALA A 63 -15.22 -2.62 10.10
CA ALA A 63 -14.83 -2.65 8.69
C ALA A 63 -15.92 -2.04 7.78
N ASP A 64 -17.19 -2.31 8.08
CA ASP A 64 -18.33 -1.85 7.28
C ASP A 64 -18.75 -0.42 7.61
N GLN A 65 -18.54 0.02 8.86
CA GLN A 65 -18.97 1.34 9.36
C GLN A 65 -17.82 2.30 9.66
N HIS A 66 -16.60 2.05 9.14
CA HIS A 66 -15.42 2.84 9.48
C HIS A 66 -15.62 4.34 9.23
N ASP A 67 -16.25 4.72 8.11
CA ASP A 67 -16.54 6.12 7.77
C ASP A 67 -17.45 6.80 8.81
N ALA A 68 -18.47 6.09 9.31
CA ALA A 68 -19.40 6.64 10.31
C ALA A 68 -18.70 6.86 11.65
N TYR A 69 -17.86 5.90 12.08
CA TYR A 69 -17.07 6.03 13.30
C TYR A 69 -16.03 7.14 13.22
N LEU A 70 -15.33 7.26 12.08
CA LEU A 70 -14.37 8.34 11.84
C LEU A 70 -15.08 9.71 11.81
N GLY A 71 -16.21 9.80 11.11
CA GLY A 71 -17.02 11.02 11.04
C GLY A 71 -17.51 11.47 12.41
N LYS A 72 -17.98 10.54 13.25
CA LYS A 72 -18.38 10.82 14.64
C LYS A 72 -17.22 11.38 15.46
N MET A 73 -16.04 10.77 15.38
CA MET A 73 -14.84 11.23 16.11
C MET A 73 -14.45 12.67 15.70
N VAL A 74 -14.51 12.98 14.40
CA VAL A 74 -14.22 14.34 13.90
C VAL A 74 -15.21 15.35 14.47
N MET A 75 -16.51 15.05 14.46
CA MET A 75 -17.52 15.94 15.03
C MET A 75 -17.34 16.15 16.54
N GLU A 76 -17.10 15.07 17.29
CA GLU A 76 -16.86 15.14 18.74
C GLU A 76 -15.60 15.95 19.06
N THR A 77 -14.54 15.81 18.25
CA THR A 77 -13.31 16.58 18.43
C THR A 77 -13.52 18.06 18.13
N MET A 78 -14.26 18.40 17.07
CA MET A 78 -14.59 19.79 16.72
C MET A 78 -15.45 20.45 17.80
N GLN A 79 -16.46 19.75 18.32
CA GLN A 79 -17.29 20.25 19.42
C GLN A 79 -16.49 20.47 20.71
N ALA A 80 -15.55 19.58 21.04
CA ALA A 80 -14.67 19.74 22.20
C ALA A 80 -13.63 20.87 22.05
N VAL A 81 -13.34 21.30 20.81
CA VAL A 81 -12.47 22.45 20.52
C VAL A 81 -13.26 23.76 20.62
N ASP A 82 -14.49 23.81 20.10
CA ASP A 82 -15.36 24.98 20.22
C ASP A 82 -15.71 25.28 21.70
N ASP A 83 -16.01 24.25 22.50
CA ASP A 83 -16.33 24.41 23.95
C ASP A 83 -15.14 24.93 24.79
N LYS A 84 -13.91 24.77 24.30
CA LYS A 84 -12.69 25.32 24.94
C LYS A 84 -12.34 26.74 24.48
N GLY A 85 -12.94 27.23 23.39
CA GLY A 85 -12.72 28.58 22.86
C GLY A 85 -13.58 29.67 23.50
N GLU A 86 -14.55 29.32 24.35
CA GLU A 86 -15.49 30.26 24.97
C GLU A 86 -15.12 30.65 26.43
N THR A 87 -13.91 30.33 26.90
CA THR A 87 -13.46 30.65 28.29
C THR A 87 -12.24 31.57 28.41
N GLU A 88 -11.96 32.42 27.41
CA GLU A 88 -11.00 33.54 27.55
C GLU A 88 -11.67 34.91 27.67
#